data_AF-A0A372ZP38-F1
#
_entry.id   AF-A0A372ZP38-F1
#
_cell.length_a   1.000
_cell.length_b   1.000
_cell.length_c   1.000
_cell.angle_alpha   90.00
_cell.angle_beta   90.00
_cell.angle_gamma   90.00
#
_symmetry.space_group_name_H-M   'P 1'
#
loop_
_entity.id
_entity.type
_entity.pdbx_description
1 polymer ?
#
loop_
_entity_poly.entity_id
_entity_poly.type
_entity_poly.pdbx_seq_one_letter_code
_entity_poly.pdbx_strand_id
1 'polypeptide(L)'
;MAATITGRRIAKVVAAVVVAVAAGWTPVPAQAHSAPAQPLPTVPAPLADDWYTQWKNTTADPDAPVKETRPKLTWRSDQDVLWRGSNRTPEVIFADGLRPQGEKTPEDQRQYNWVSQVDRSTPETVFSGTSRDQSVAVDFGAWIYEVHAPWGIDQEASGTYTTMFGLYRGEQEITFPGGIKSRFIKDACPRDGGACQSNPNYDPSGADQPQDVAAVTIDWARLWPTQDAGALPWVSEEGTAWAVGTDTLNPFQGEDAFREGLKPRVGTAPWLGLFKEHVLNKPTPSVLEHGWEALAVGAAVPGFRAKSDAEELVSEAKAGGWVYQLLDTAHGFRTDLLNKPTKETAPAEPVELGYVGGVRGGLLLTACHYPQGSTVSDQCFKNPHPGTNATTNTHVVAPLDPVLAR
;
A
#
# COMPACT_ATOMS: atom_id res chain seq x y z
N MET A 1 -17.46 -22.53 -36.26
CA MET A 1 -16.21 -23.30 -36.07
C MET A 1 -15.63 -22.87 -34.73
N ALA A 2 -15.92 -23.65 -33.69
CA ALA A 2 -15.47 -23.41 -32.32
C ALA A 2 -14.33 -24.40 -32.03
N ALA A 3 -13.16 -23.90 -31.64
CA ALA A 3 -12.02 -24.72 -31.27
C ALA A 3 -11.95 -24.81 -29.74
N THR A 4 -12.22 -26.01 -29.26
CA THR A 4 -12.14 -26.49 -27.89
C THR A 4 -10.68 -26.53 -27.42
N ILE A 5 -10.36 -25.90 -26.28
CA ILE A 5 -9.09 -26.13 -25.57
C ILE A 5 -9.38 -26.99 -24.35
N THR A 6 -8.66 -28.10 -24.31
CA THR A 6 -8.85 -29.29 -23.49
C THR A 6 -8.33 -29.09 -22.06
N GLY A 7 -9.23 -29.10 -21.08
CA GLY A 7 -8.87 -29.17 -19.66
C GLY A 7 -8.34 -30.56 -19.29
N ARG A 8 -7.12 -30.63 -18.76
CA ARG A 8 -6.58 -31.86 -18.16
C ARG A 8 -7.06 -31.99 -16.71
N ARG A 9 -7.88 -33.00 -16.48
CA ARG A 9 -8.26 -33.51 -15.16
C ARG A 9 -7.06 -34.23 -14.54
N ILE A 10 -6.63 -33.82 -13.35
CA ILE A 10 -5.84 -34.67 -12.45
C ILE A 10 -6.81 -35.13 -11.36
N ALA A 11 -7.03 -36.44 -11.31
CA ALA A 11 -7.77 -37.13 -10.27
C ALA A 11 -6.84 -38.10 -9.55
N LYS A 12 -7.23 -38.45 -8.31
CA LYS A 12 -6.71 -39.49 -7.40
C LYS A 12 -5.68 -38.95 -6.39
N VAL A 13 -5.69 -39.27 -5.08
CA VAL A 13 -6.32 -40.35 -4.30
C VAL A 13 -6.68 -39.80 -2.91
N VAL A 14 -7.88 -40.08 -2.40
CA VAL A 14 -8.22 -39.95 -0.98
C VAL A 14 -7.82 -41.25 -0.29
N ALA A 15 -6.94 -41.18 0.71
CA ALA A 15 -6.69 -42.25 1.66
C ALA A 15 -6.95 -41.71 3.06
N ALA A 16 -8.12 -42.08 3.61
CA ALA A 16 -8.48 -41.82 4.98
C ALA A 16 -7.78 -42.86 5.88
N VAL A 17 -6.96 -42.40 6.83
CA VAL A 17 -6.50 -43.21 7.95
C VAL A 17 -7.16 -42.65 9.20
N VAL A 18 -8.15 -43.39 9.70
CA VAL A 18 -8.77 -43.17 11.00
C VAL A 18 -7.85 -43.80 12.05
N VAL A 19 -7.25 -42.98 12.91
CA VAL A 19 -6.66 -43.46 14.17
C VAL A 19 -7.52 -42.94 15.30
N ALA A 20 -8.25 -43.87 15.93
CA ALA A 20 -8.92 -43.63 17.20
C ALA A 20 -7.88 -43.64 18.33
N VAL A 21 -7.75 -42.53 19.05
CA VAL A 21 -7.10 -42.50 20.37
C VAL A 21 -8.14 -42.06 21.38
N ALA A 22 -8.64 -43.02 22.15
CA ALA A 22 -9.41 -42.80 23.36
C ALA A 22 -8.43 -42.86 24.54
N ALA A 23 -8.33 -41.79 25.32
CA ALA A 23 -7.77 -41.84 26.68
C ALA A 23 -8.20 -40.64 27.54
N GLY A 24 -9.05 -40.93 28.52
CA GLY A 24 -8.97 -40.44 29.90
C GLY A 24 -9.01 -38.93 30.16
N TRP A 25 -10.20 -38.39 30.39
CA TRP A 25 -10.38 -37.14 31.13
C TRP A 25 -10.37 -37.43 32.63
N THR A 26 -9.42 -36.88 33.37
CA THR A 26 -9.50 -36.73 34.83
C THR A 26 -9.52 -35.24 35.17
N PRO A 27 -10.39 -34.77 36.07
CA PRO A 27 -10.42 -33.37 36.45
C PRO A 27 -9.30 -33.08 37.46
N VAL A 28 -8.43 -32.13 37.12
CA VAL A 28 -7.41 -31.56 38.03
C VAL A 28 -8.01 -30.31 38.70
N PRO A 29 -7.86 -30.12 40.03
CA PRO A 29 -8.39 -28.94 40.71
C PRO A 29 -7.63 -27.67 40.30
N ALA A 30 -8.39 -26.58 40.15
CA ALA A 30 -7.85 -25.25 39.86
C ALA A 30 -6.99 -24.75 41.03
N GLN A 31 -5.68 -24.68 40.81
CA GLN A 31 -4.73 -24.09 41.74
C GLN A 31 -4.23 -22.77 41.15
N ALA A 32 -4.79 -21.66 41.63
CA ALA A 32 -4.37 -20.32 41.27
C ALA A 32 -2.95 -20.07 41.80
N HIS A 33 -1.96 -20.17 40.92
CA HIS A 33 -0.61 -19.70 41.17
C HIS A 33 -0.41 -18.41 40.36
N SER A 34 -0.42 -17.28 41.07
CA SER A 34 0.04 -15.99 40.56
C SER A 34 1.55 -16.08 40.35
N ALA A 35 1.99 -16.44 39.14
CA ALA A 35 3.39 -16.32 38.76
C ALA A 35 3.73 -14.84 38.51
N PRO A 36 4.88 -14.33 38.99
CA PRO A 36 5.31 -12.97 38.65
C PRO A 36 5.51 -12.87 37.14
N ALA A 37 4.98 -11.80 36.55
CA ALA A 37 5.12 -11.51 35.12
C ALA A 37 6.61 -11.51 34.74
N GLN A 38 6.99 -12.43 33.86
CA GLN A 38 8.27 -12.38 33.17
C GLN A 38 8.29 -11.06 32.37
N PRO A 39 9.39 -10.27 32.42
CA PRO A 39 9.54 -9.15 31.51
C PRO A 39 9.44 -9.68 30.07
N LEU A 40 8.62 -9.03 29.25
CA LEU A 40 8.62 -9.25 27.81
C LEU A 40 10.07 -9.18 27.30
N PRO A 41 10.50 -10.06 26.39
CA PRO A 41 11.81 -9.93 25.76
C PRO A 41 11.90 -8.52 25.16
N THR A 42 12.88 -7.74 25.62
CA THR A 42 13.20 -6.43 25.06
C THR A 42 13.45 -6.62 23.58
N VAL A 43 12.55 -6.06 22.76
CA VAL A 43 12.80 -5.85 21.33
C VAL A 43 14.12 -5.08 21.23
N PRO A 44 15.17 -5.61 20.55
CA PRO A 44 16.40 -4.87 20.36
C PRO A 44 16.05 -3.51 19.74
N ALA A 45 16.60 -2.43 20.28
CA ALA A 45 16.50 -1.12 19.63
C ALA A 45 16.91 -1.28 18.15
N PRO A 46 16.17 -0.68 17.18
CA PRO A 46 16.50 -0.84 15.78
C PRO A 46 17.96 -0.43 15.53
N LEU A 47 18.66 -1.22 14.72
CA LEU A 47 19.95 -0.88 14.10
C LEU A 47 19.75 0.37 13.20
N ALA A 48 19.66 1.54 13.81
CA ALA A 48 19.21 2.76 13.14
C ALA A 48 20.23 3.34 12.14
N ASP A 49 21.45 2.80 12.07
CA ASP A 49 22.55 3.41 11.31
C ASP A 49 23.04 2.61 10.08
N ASP A 50 22.66 1.33 9.91
CA ASP A 50 23.18 0.50 8.80
C ASP A 50 22.38 0.70 7.50
N TRP A 51 21.06 0.49 7.54
CA TRP A 51 20.21 0.62 6.36
C TRP A 51 20.22 2.04 5.77
N TYR A 52 20.27 3.08 6.61
CA TYR A 52 20.25 4.47 6.14
C TYR A 52 21.58 4.84 5.47
N THR A 53 22.69 4.30 5.99
CA THR A 53 24.02 4.46 5.36
C THR A 53 24.07 3.70 4.03
N GLN A 54 23.58 2.47 3.99
CA GLN A 54 23.47 1.71 2.74
C GLN A 54 22.55 2.40 1.72
N TRP A 55 21.40 2.92 2.16
CA TRP A 55 20.52 3.73 1.31
C TRP A 55 21.24 4.95 0.74
N LYS A 56 22.00 5.70 1.57
CA LYS A 56 22.82 6.82 1.09
C LYS A 56 23.84 6.36 0.05
N ASN A 57 24.39 5.16 0.17
CA ASN A 57 25.34 4.61 -0.78
C ASN A 57 24.66 4.13 -2.08
N THR A 58 23.38 3.73 -2.03
CA THR A 58 22.59 3.36 -3.22
C THR A 58 22.01 4.56 -3.96
N THR A 59 21.52 5.56 -3.21
CA THR A 59 20.56 6.54 -3.75
C THR A 59 21.18 7.59 -4.64
N ALA A 60 20.53 7.85 -5.78
CA ALA A 60 20.91 8.92 -6.68
C ALA A 60 20.47 10.30 -6.17
N ASP A 61 19.48 10.35 -5.29
CA ASP A 61 18.94 11.55 -4.65
C ASP A 61 18.99 11.41 -3.12
N PRO A 62 20.06 11.92 -2.46
CA PRO A 62 20.21 11.83 -1.01
C PRO A 62 19.29 12.77 -0.23
N ASP A 63 18.59 13.70 -0.90
CA ASP A 63 17.63 14.61 -0.30
C ASP A 63 16.20 14.03 -0.32
N ALA A 64 16.00 12.93 -1.04
CA ALA A 64 14.72 12.21 -1.04
C ALA A 64 14.31 11.86 0.40
N PRO A 65 13.06 12.11 0.82
CA PRO A 65 12.65 11.98 2.21
C PRO A 65 12.35 10.51 2.57
N VAL A 66 13.38 9.66 2.51
CA VAL A 66 13.31 8.21 2.79
C VAL A 66 12.81 7.87 4.19
N LYS A 67 12.96 8.78 5.16
CA LYS A 67 12.42 8.55 6.51
C LYS A 67 10.91 8.75 6.58
N GLU A 68 10.35 9.44 5.59
CA GLU A 68 8.92 9.68 5.39
C GLU A 68 8.28 8.60 4.51
N THR A 69 9.08 7.76 3.83
CA THR A 69 8.55 6.59 3.11
C THR A 69 8.06 5.56 4.11
N ARG A 70 6.78 5.67 4.48
CA ARG A 70 6.05 4.73 5.32
C ARG A 70 4.63 4.67 4.78
N PRO A 71 4.02 3.51 4.63
CA PRO A 71 2.61 3.43 4.91
C PRO A 71 2.47 3.49 6.44
N LYS A 72 1.83 4.53 7.00
CA LYS A 72 1.48 4.60 8.43
C LYS A 72 -0.01 4.86 8.53
N LEU A 73 -0.70 4.09 9.35
CA LEU A 73 -2.04 4.47 9.80
C LEU A 73 -1.91 5.57 10.86
N THR A 74 -2.28 6.78 10.47
CA THR A 74 -2.43 7.91 11.38
C THR A 74 -3.87 7.92 11.86
N TRP A 75 -4.05 7.59 13.14
CA TRP A 75 -5.34 7.70 13.79
C TRP A 75 -5.60 9.16 14.14
N ARG A 76 -6.79 9.66 13.82
CA ARG A 76 -7.19 10.99 14.29
C ARG A 76 -7.39 10.98 15.80
N SER A 77 -7.10 12.11 16.42
CA SER A 77 -7.29 12.34 17.86
C SER A 77 -8.38 13.37 18.15
N ASP A 78 -8.78 14.15 17.15
CA ASP A 78 -9.88 15.10 17.25
C ASP A 78 -11.24 14.39 17.24
N GLN A 79 -12.25 15.10 17.76
CA GLN A 79 -13.64 14.63 17.90
C GLN A 79 -14.58 15.43 16.96
N ASP A 80 -14.04 15.93 15.84
CA ASP A 80 -14.83 16.62 14.82
C ASP A 80 -15.99 15.76 14.33
N VAL A 81 -17.10 16.41 13.99
CA VAL A 81 -18.24 15.78 13.34
C VAL A 81 -17.82 15.19 12.00
N LEU A 82 -18.30 13.98 11.74
CA LEU A 82 -18.09 13.25 10.50
C LEU A 82 -19.41 13.01 9.77
N TRP A 83 -19.32 12.78 8.47
CA TRP A 83 -20.46 12.64 7.58
C TRP A 83 -20.33 11.40 6.71
N ARG A 84 -21.44 10.69 6.52
CA ARG A 84 -21.49 9.53 5.62
C ARG A 84 -22.74 9.59 4.75
N GLY A 85 -22.57 9.66 3.43
CA GLY A 85 -23.68 9.39 2.50
C GLY A 85 -23.94 7.89 2.42
N SER A 86 -25.17 7.41 2.37
CA SER A 86 -25.46 5.98 2.18
C SER A 86 -26.86 5.77 1.59
N ASN A 87 -27.01 4.73 0.78
CA ASN A 87 -28.31 4.28 0.27
C ASN A 87 -29.06 3.37 1.25
N ARG A 88 -28.40 2.88 2.31
CA ARG A 88 -29.07 2.23 3.44
C ARG A 88 -29.88 3.27 4.22
N THR A 89 -31.09 2.90 4.65
CA THR A 89 -32.03 3.79 5.34
C THR A 89 -31.70 3.95 6.84
N PRO A 90 -32.21 5.00 7.50
CA PRO A 90 -31.92 5.26 8.91
C PRO A 90 -32.32 4.09 9.81
N GLU A 91 -33.41 3.39 9.52
CA GLU A 91 -33.88 2.25 10.31
C GLU A 91 -32.82 1.12 10.34
N VAL A 92 -32.12 0.89 9.23
CA VAL A 92 -31.05 -0.10 9.15
C VAL A 92 -29.80 0.39 9.87
N ILE A 93 -29.35 1.61 9.58
CA ILE A 93 -28.09 2.14 10.13
C ILE A 93 -28.20 2.40 11.64
N PHE A 94 -29.34 2.87 12.14
CA PHE A 94 -29.56 3.08 13.57
C PHE A 94 -29.74 1.78 14.35
N ALA A 95 -30.09 0.67 13.68
CA ALA A 95 -30.08 -0.65 14.31
C ALA A 95 -28.67 -1.27 14.30
N ASP A 96 -28.01 -1.26 13.14
CA ASP A 96 -26.82 -2.07 12.88
C ASP A 96 -25.49 -1.32 12.98
N GLY A 97 -25.52 0.01 12.92
CA GLY A 97 -24.36 0.85 12.69
C GLY A 97 -23.93 0.89 11.22
N LEU A 98 -22.84 1.60 10.96
CA LEU A 98 -22.16 1.61 9.66
C LEU A 98 -21.25 0.39 9.58
N ARG A 99 -21.85 -0.76 9.27
CA ARG A 99 -21.09 -2.00 9.05
C ARG A 99 -20.33 -1.99 7.71
N PRO A 100 -19.12 -2.57 7.65
CA PRO A 100 -18.31 -2.66 6.43
C PRO A 100 -18.91 -3.66 5.43
N GLN A 101 -18.60 -3.49 4.13
CA GLN A 101 -19.15 -4.34 3.08
C GLN A 101 -18.69 -5.81 3.22
N GLY A 102 -17.43 -6.01 3.62
CA GLY A 102 -16.82 -7.33 3.75
C GLY A 102 -17.26 -8.13 4.97
N GLU A 103 -18.21 -7.65 5.78
CA GLU A 103 -18.71 -8.38 6.96
C GLU A 103 -19.19 -9.80 6.59
N LYS A 104 -19.86 -9.94 5.45
CA LYS A 104 -20.39 -11.23 4.97
C LYS A 104 -19.34 -12.07 4.24
N THR A 105 -18.18 -11.51 3.94
CA THR A 105 -17.06 -12.23 3.33
C THR A 105 -16.38 -13.09 4.39
N PRO A 106 -16.04 -14.36 4.06
CA PRO A 106 -15.25 -15.22 4.94
C PRO A 106 -14.01 -14.49 5.46
N GLU A 107 -13.71 -14.62 6.75
CA GLU A 107 -12.67 -13.83 7.41
C GLU A 107 -11.30 -13.93 6.73
N ASP A 108 -10.97 -15.09 6.17
CA ASP A 108 -9.76 -15.35 5.41
C ASP A 108 -9.66 -14.59 4.08
N GLN A 109 -10.80 -14.20 3.51
CA GLN A 109 -10.93 -13.48 2.24
C GLN A 109 -11.20 -11.98 2.40
N ARG A 110 -11.44 -11.49 3.63
CA ARG A 110 -11.63 -10.06 3.90
C ARG A 110 -10.35 -9.28 3.60
N GLN A 111 -10.51 -8.06 3.07
CA GLN A 111 -9.40 -7.16 2.80
C GLN A 111 -9.09 -6.28 4.02
N TYR A 112 -7.89 -6.48 4.58
CA TYR A 112 -7.37 -5.72 5.74
C TYR A 112 -6.32 -4.68 5.35
N ASN A 113 -5.95 -4.67 4.06
CA ASN A 113 -5.02 -3.71 3.52
C ASN A 113 -5.73 -2.38 3.25
N TRP A 114 -5.54 -1.41 4.15
CA TRP A 114 -6.12 -0.07 4.07
C TRP A 114 -5.70 0.65 2.78
N VAL A 115 -4.47 0.42 2.31
CA VAL A 115 -3.93 0.98 1.05
C VAL A 115 -4.80 0.63 -0.15
N SER A 116 -5.20 -0.64 -0.25
CA SER A 116 -5.95 -1.16 -1.40
C SER A 116 -7.44 -0.81 -1.38
N GLN A 117 -7.96 -0.29 -0.26
CA GLN A 117 -9.38 0.07 -0.15
C GLN A 117 -9.74 1.31 -0.98
N VAL A 118 -8.73 2.06 -1.43
CA VAL A 118 -8.85 3.34 -2.11
C VAL A 118 -9.73 3.25 -3.37
N ASP A 119 -9.90 2.06 -3.93
CA ASP A 119 -10.89 1.83 -4.98
C ASP A 119 -12.28 1.66 -4.35
N ARG A 120 -13.20 2.56 -4.68
CA ARG A 120 -14.54 2.77 -4.08
C ARG A 120 -15.49 1.55 -4.17
N SER A 121 -15.01 0.42 -4.67
CA SER A 121 -15.78 -0.80 -4.93
C SER A 121 -15.12 -2.08 -4.44
N THR A 122 -14.36 -2.07 -3.34
CA THR A 122 -13.84 -3.32 -2.73
C THR A 122 -14.90 -3.97 -1.82
N PRO A 123 -15.76 -4.92 -2.30
CA PRO A 123 -16.84 -5.48 -1.49
C PRO A 123 -16.35 -6.27 -0.27
N GLU A 124 -15.10 -6.75 -0.28
CA GLU A 124 -14.47 -7.53 0.79
C GLU A 124 -13.81 -6.69 1.88
N THR A 125 -13.84 -5.35 1.78
CA THR A 125 -13.18 -4.46 2.72
C THR A 125 -13.74 -4.56 4.15
N VAL A 126 -12.85 -4.55 5.15
CA VAL A 126 -13.24 -4.46 6.58
C VAL A 126 -13.53 -3.03 7.04
N PHE A 127 -13.37 -2.07 6.16
CA PHE A 127 -13.38 -0.66 6.49
C PHE A 127 -14.71 0.02 6.14
N SER A 128 -15.08 1.07 6.88
CA SER A 128 -16.17 1.99 6.49
C SER A 128 -15.65 3.42 6.48
N GLY A 129 -15.75 4.09 5.33
CA GLY A 129 -15.37 5.50 5.18
C GLY A 129 -16.44 6.46 5.68
N THR A 130 -15.98 7.64 6.09
CA THR A 130 -16.74 8.86 6.41
C THR A 130 -15.92 10.06 5.94
N SER A 131 -16.49 11.25 5.91
CA SER A 131 -15.80 12.49 5.52
C SER A 131 -15.94 13.55 6.60
N ARG A 132 -14.92 14.39 6.78
CA ARG A 132 -15.06 15.64 7.56
C ARG A 132 -15.95 16.67 6.86
N ASP A 133 -16.11 16.56 5.55
CA ASP A 133 -16.89 17.48 4.73
C ASP A 133 -18.27 16.88 4.39
N GLN A 134 -19.32 17.54 4.88
CA GLN A 134 -20.69 17.14 4.59
C GLN A 134 -21.02 17.18 3.09
N SER A 135 -20.45 18.14 2.36
CA SER A 135 -20.70 18.31 0.93
C SER A 135 -20.15 17.13 0.11
N VAL A 136 -19.05 16.52 0.56
CA VAL A 136 -18.51 15.29 -0.02
C VAL A 136 -19.48 14.14 0.23
N ALA A 137 -19.98 13.98 1.46
CA ALA A 137 -20.88 12.89 1.83
C ALA A 137 -22.16 12.87 0.97
N VAL A 138 -22.63 14.03 0.49
CA VAL A 138 -23.81 14.16 -0.38
C VAL A 138 -23.71 13.32 -1.65
N ASP A 139 -22.51 13.12 -2.18
CA ASP A 139 -22.32 12.39 -3.44
C ASP A 139 -22.44 10.87 -3.30
N PHE A 140 -22.50 10.34 -2.07
CA PHE A 140 -22.37 8.89 -1.81
C PHE A 140 -23.67 8.19 -1.36
N GLY A 141 -24.81 8.89 -1.33
CA GLY A 141 -26.09 8.20 -1.13
C GLY A 141 -27.29 9.11 -0.91
N ALA A 142 -28.46 8.47 -0.80
CA ALA A 142 -29.74 9.13 -0.57
C ALA A 142 -29.90 9.71 0.85
N TRP A 143 -29.14 9.22 1.83
CA TRP A 143 -29.17 9.65 3.22
C TRP A 143 -27.81 10.12 3.69
N ILE A 144 -27.77 11.23 4.42
CA ILE A 144 -26.56 11.84 4.98
C ILE A 144 -26.60 11.66 6.50
N TYR A 145 -25.65 10.89 7.02
CA TYR A 145 -25.54 10.55 8.43
C TYR A 145 -24.54 11.46 9.13
N GLU A 146 -24.93 12.06 10.26
CA GLU A 146 -24.05 12.78 11.18
C GLU A 146 -23.44 11.77 12.17
N VAL A 147 -22.11 11.71 12.24
CA VAL A 147 -21.36 10.71 13.00
C VAL A 147 -20.42 11.42 13.98
N HIS A 148 -20.47 11.00 15.24
CA HIS A 148 -19.60 11.43 16.33
C HIS A 148 -18.90 10.20 16.90
N ALA A 149 -17.88 9.72 16.20
CA ALA A 149 -17.09 8.57 16.62
C ALA A 149 -15.67 9.02 16.97
N PRO A 150 -15.10 8.58 18.11
CA PRO A 150 -13.69 8.78 18.37
C PRO A 150 -12.85 7.91 17.42
N TRP A 151 -11.57 8.25 17.27
CA TRP A 151 -10.64 7.52 16.41
C TRP A 151 -11.04 7.55 14.93
N GLY A 152 -10.68 6.49 14.20
CA GLY A 152 -10.66 6.45 12.74
C GLY A 152 -9.28 6.78 12.19
N ILE A 153 -8.98 6.20 11.04
CA ILE A 153 -7.76 6.41 10.28
C ILE A 153 -7.98 7.65 9.41
N ASP A 154 -7.14 8.66 9.60
CA ASP A 154 -7.14 9.87 8.79
C ASP A 154 -6.38 9.62 7.49
N GLN A 155 -7.10 9.62 6.37
CA GLN A 155 -6.53 9.24 5.08
C GLN A 155 -5.45 10.20 4.61
N GLU A 156 -5.64 11.50 4.86
CA GLU A 156 -4.67 12.52 4.45
C GLU A 156 -3.40 12.44 5.28
N ALA A 157 -3.54 12.33 6.60
CA ALA A 157 -2.41 12.21 7.51
C ALA A 157 -1.70 10.84 7.45
N SER A 158 -2.34 9.83 6.85
CA SER A 158 -1.77 8.49 6.63
C SER A 158 -1.00 8.38 5.30
N GLY A 159 -1.12 9.36 4.40
CA GLY A 159 -0.27 9.50 3.22
C GLY A 159 -0.54 8.52 2.07
N THR A 160 -1.81 8.28 1.71
CA THR A 160 -2.16 7.49 0.51
C THR A 160 -1.85 8.19 -0.81
N TYR A 161 -1.74 7.38 -1.88
CA TYR A 161 -1.80 7.81 -3.28
C TYR A 161 -2.83 8.90 -3.58
N THR A 162 -4.01 8.79 -2.95
CA THR A 162 -5.14 9.70 -3.14
C THR A 162 -4.86 11.13 -2.71
N THR A 163 -4.03 11.31 -1.69
CA THR A 163 -3.63 12.61 -1.18
C THR A 163 -2.33 13.10 -1.81
N MET A 164 -1.46 12.20 -2.25
CA MET A 164 -0.22 12.59 -2.93
C MET A 164 -0.45 13.11 -4.36
N PHE A 165 -1.42 12.55 -5.11
CA PHE A 165 -1.71 12.95 -6.50
C PHE A 165 -3.01 13.74 -6.69
N GLY A 166 -3.67 14.17 -5.61
CA GLY A 166 -4.80 15.10 -5.72
C GLY A 166 -6.11 14.51 -6.22
N LEU A 167 -6.17 13.21 -6.54
CA LEU A 167 -7.39 12.55 -7.01
C LEU A 167 -8.52 12.58 -5.97
N TYR A 168 -8.19 12.59 -4.66
CA TYR A 168 -9.18 12.64 -3.59
C TYR A 168 -8.78 13.52 -2.39
N ARG A 169 -7.85 14.48 -2.57
CA ARG A 169 -7.51 15.50 -1.54
C ARG A 169 -8.70 16.34 -1.08
N GLY A 170 -9.85 16.26 -1.76
CA GLY A 170 -11.06 16.95 -1.37
C GLY A 170 -11.98 16.15 -0.44
N GLU A 171 -11.77 14.84 -0.29
CA GLU A 171 -12.73 14.00 0.43
C GLU A 171 -12.61 14.08 1.95
N GLN A 172 -11.45 14.49 2.49
CA GLN A 172 -11.20 14.54 3.94
C GLN A 172 -11.64 13.25 4.65
N GLU A 173 -11.29 12.11 4.06
CA GLU A 173 -11.83 10.81 4.47
C GLU A 173 -11.25 10.35 5.81
N ILE A 174 -12.14 9.91 6.70
CA ILE A 174 -11.81 9.12 7.88
C ILE A 174 -12.38 7.71 7.74
N THR A 175 -11.52 6.71 7.81
CA THR A 175 -11.88 5.31 7.66
C THR A 175 -11.90 4.57 9.00
N PHE A 176 -12.95 3.77 9.25
CA PHE A 176 -13.10 2.98 10.48
C PHE A 176 -12.98 1.47 10.20
N PRO A 177 -11.93 0.79 10.71
CA PRO A 177 -11.84 -0.66 10.68
C PRO A 177 -12.95 -1.31 11.51
N GLY A 178 -13.65 -2.28 10.93
CA GLY A 178 -14.82 -2.90 11.56
C GLY A 178 -16.07 -2.01 11.55
N GLY A 179 -16.04 -0.85 10.90
CA GLY A 179 -17.18 0.05 10.81
C GLY A 179 -17.42 0.87 12.09
N ILE A 180 -18.64 1.38 12.24
CA ILE A 180 -19.00 2.31 13.33
C ILE A 180 -20.30 1.84 13.99
N LYS A 181 -20.29 1.57 15.29
CA LYS A 181 -21.49 1.20 16.05
C LYS A 181 -22.56 2.29 15.97
N SER A 182 -23.83 1.87 15.99
CA SER A 182 -24.98 2.79 15.93
C SER A 182 -24.91 3.92 16.96
N ARG A 183 -24.44 3.66 18.18
CA ARG A 183 -24.38 4.69 19.25
C ARG A 183 -23.56 5.93 18.92
N PHE A 184 -22.68 5.87 17.93
CA PHE A 184 -21.90 7.02 17.47
C PHE A 184 -22.57 7.79 16.32
N ILE A 185 -23.73 7.34 15.84
CA ILE A 185 -24.46 7.94 14.72
C ILE A 185 -25.62 8.73 15.31
N LYS A 186 -25.67 10.03 15.08
CA LYS A 186 -26.61 10.92 15.76
C LYS A 186 -27.91 11.08 14.97
N ASP A 187 -27.80 11.53 13.73
CA ASP A 187 -28.94 11.89 12.89
C ASP A 187 -28.72 11.39 11.45
N ALA A 188 -29.82 11.28 10.69
CA ALA A 188 -29.82 10.97 9.27
C ALA A 188 -30.79 11.89 8.53
N CYS A 189 -30.29 12.63 7.55
CA CYS A 189 -31.08 13.57 6.75
C CYS A 189 -31.19 13.09 5.30
N PRO A 190 -32.37 13.18 4.66
CA PRO A 190 -32.50 12.91 3.23
C PRO A 190 -31.66 13.90 2.40
N ARG A 191 -30.95 13.42 1.38
CA ARG A 191 -30.12 14.23 0.48
C ARG A 191 -30.91 15.37 -0.17
N ASP A 192 -32.12 15.08 -0.64
CA ASP A 192 -32.93 16.02 -1.43
C ASP A 192 -33.68 17.08 -0.58
N GLY A 193 -33.35 17.17 0.71
CA GLY A 193 -34.06 18.01 1.66
C GLY A 193 -35.32 17.32 2.17
N GLY A 194 -35.44 17.21 3.50
CA GLY A 194 -36.56 16.55 4.16
C GLY A 194 -36.34 16.51 5.66
N ALA A 195 -37.29 15.93 6.40
CA ALA A 195 -37.16 15.78 7.84
C ALA A 195 -36.04 14.78 8.18
N CYS A 196 -35.07 15.23 8.96
CA CYS A 196 -34.04 14.35 9.51
C CYS A 196 -34.66 13.41 10.56
N GLN A 197 -34.10 12.21 10.67
CA GLN A 197 -34.44 11.24 11.69
C GLN A 197 -33.31 11.18 12.72
N SER A 198 -33.66 11.24 14.01
CA SER A 198 -32.69 11.08 15.09
C SER A 198 -32.55 9.63 15.51
N ASN A 199 -31.32 9.22 15.81
CA ASN A 199 -31.03 7.89 16.29
C ASN A 199 -31.40 7.79 17.79
N PRO A 200 -32.36 6.94 18.18
CA PRO A 200 -32.70 6.75 19.59
C PRO A 200 -31.58 6.12 20.41
N ASN A 201 -30.59 5.50 19.75
CA ASN A 201 -29.46 4.82 20.38
C ASN A 201 -28.20 5.69 20.50
N TYR A 202 -28.26 6.97 20.12
CA TYR A 202 -27.09 7.85 20.12
C TYR A 202 -26.57 8.08 21.55
N ASP A 203 -25.34 7.64 21.79
CA ASP A 203 -24.58 7.82 23.02
C ASP A 203 -23.07 7.75 22.69
N PRO A 204 -22.44 8.91 22.41
CA PRO A 204 -21.03 8.99 22.10
C PRO A 204 -20.16 8.99 23.37
N SER A 205 -20.73 8.78 24.56
CA SER A 205 -19.95 8.81 25.80
C SER A 205 -19.03 7.58 25.93
N GLY A 206 -17.84 7.78 26.50
CA GLY A 206 -16.88 6.72 26.77
C GLY A 206 -15.43 7.14 26.55
N ALA A 207 -14.50 6.42 27.20
CA ALA A 207 -13.08 6.45 26.89
C ALA A 207 -12.75 5.28 25.95
N ASP A 208 -13.45 5.25 24.82
CA ASP A 208 -13.43 4.13 23.87
C ASP A 208 -12.05 3.94 23.25
N GLN A 209 -11.68 2.69 22.97
CA GLN A 209 -10.56 2.33 22.10
C GLN A 209 -11.07 2.11 20.66
N PRO A 210 -10.19 2.04 19.64
CA PRO A 210 -10.62 1.76 18.26
C PRO A 210 -11.51 0.52 18.12
N GLN A 211 -11.26 -0.53 18.92
CA GLN A 211 -12.07 -1.76 18.91
C GLN A 211 -13.49 -1.55 19.46
N ASP A 212 -13.67 -0.59 20.37
CA ASP A 212 -14.97 -0.28 20.97
C ASP A 212 -15.87 0.51 20.01
N VAL A 213 -15.28 1.15 19.00
CA VAL A 213 -15.98 1.86 17.91
C VAL A 213 -16.55 0.90 16.87
N ALA A 214 -15.84 -0.21 16.61
CA ALA A 214 -16.15 -1.14 15.53
C ALA A 214 -17.54 -1.78 15.67
N ALA A 215 -18.36 -1.68 14.61
CA ALA A 215 -19.67 -2.34 14.54
C ALA A 215 -19.57 -3.86 14.43
N VAL A 216 -18.46 -4.36 13.86
CA VAL A 216 -18.21 -5.79 13.67
C VAL A 216 -16.83 -6.17 14.17
N THR A 217 -16.69 -7.40 14.70
CA THR A 217 -15.39 -7.95 15.09
C THR A 217 -14.55 -8.24 13.85
N ILE A 218 -13.28 -7.81 13.92
CA ILE A 218 -12.25 -8.05 12.90
C ILE A 218 -10.97 -8.55 13.57
N ASP A 219 -10.08 -9.14 12.79
CA ASP A 219 -8.73 -9.47 13.23
C ASP A 219 -7.81 -8.24 13.11
N TRP A 220 -7.68 -7.50 14.21
CA TRP A 220 -6.89 -6.28 14.29
C TRP A 220 -5.40 -6.48 13.98
N ALA A 221 -4.87 -7.69 14.18
CA ALA A 221 -3.48 -8.01 13.85
C ALA A 221 -3.22 -8.06 12.34
N ARG A 222 -4.28 -8.12 11.52
CA ARG A 222 -4.19 -8.15 10.06
C ARG A 222 -4.28 -6.79 9.41
N LEU A 223 -4.64 -5.73 10.15
CA LEU A 223 -4.71 -4.38 9.61
C LEU A 223 -3.35 -3.95 9.08
N TRP A 224 -3.34 -3.47 7.85
CA TRP A 224 -2.13 -3.04 7.18
C TRP A 224 -2.31 -1.65 6.56
N PRO A 225 -1.31 -0.75 6.69
CA PRO A 225 -0.04 -0.92 7.42
C PRO A 225 -0.23 -0.99 8.93
N THR A 226 0.56 -1.78 9.65
CA THR A 226 0.54 -1.72 11.13
C THR A 226 1.21 -0.43 11.61
N GLN A 227 0.79 0.13 12.75
CA GLN A 227 1.49 1.28 13.38
C GLN A 227 2.99 1.00 13.61
N ASP A 228 3.33 -0.28 13.80
CA ASP A 228 4.67 -0.81 14.02
C ASP A 228 5.36 -1.35 12.76
N ALA A 229 4.86 -1.05 11.55
CA ALA A 229 5.61 -1.27 10.30
C ALA A 229 6.80 -0.28 10.18
N GLY A 230 7.52 -0.12 11.29
CA GLY A 230 8.78 0.61 11.39
C GLY A 230 9.77 0.04 10.40
N ALA A 231 10.32 0.94 9.59
CA ALA A 231 11.20 0.65 8.46
C ALA A 231 10.56 -0.35 7.47
N LEU A 232 10.21 0.16 6.29
CA LEU A 232 9.98 -0.66 5.11
C LEU A 232 11.03 -1.79 5.06
N PRO A 233 10.65 -3.06 4.80
CA PRO A 233 11.58 -4.18 4.90
C PRO A 233 12.78 -3.97 3.97
N TRP A 234 13.91 -3.59 4.55
CA TRP A 234 15.16 -3.28 3.85
C TRP A 234 15.86 -4.56 3.44
N VAL A 235 16.36 -4.62 2.21
CA VAL A 235 17.16 -5.73 1.71
C VAL A 235 18.64 -5.34 1.77
N SER A 236 19.33 -5.83 2.81
CA SER A 236 20.79 -5.76 2.89
C SER A 236 21.48 -6.95 2.22
N GLU A 237 20.72 -7.96 1.78
CA GLU A 237 21.26 -9.14 1.11
C GLU A 237 21.76 -8.82 -0.30
N GLU A 238 23.03 -9.15 -0.54
CA GLU A 238 23.65 -9.07 -1.87
C GLU A 238 22.91 -9.96 -2.86
N GLY A 239 22.75 -9.47 -4.09
CA GLY A 239 22.19 -10.27 -5.16
C GLY A 239 21.97 -9.44 -6.41
N THR A 240 21.90 -10.11 -7.56
CA THR A 240 21.59 -9.41 -8.81
C THR A 240 20.16 -8.88 -8.76
N ALA A 241 19.98 -7.65 -9.24
CA ALA A 241 18.68 -7.03 -9.41
C ALA A 241 18.66 -6.26 -10.73
N TRP A 242 17.45 -5.96 -11.20
CA TRP A 242 17.21 -5.20 -12.41
C TRP A 242 16.26 -4.05 -12.10
N ALA A 243 16.72 -2.81 -12.27
CA ALA A 243 15.87 -1.63 -12.18
C ALA A 243 15.18 -1.33 -13.51
N VAL A 244 14.00 -0.74 -13.45
CA VAL A 244 13.23 -0.31 -14.62
C VAL A 244 13.20 1.21 -14.70
N GLY A 245 13.39 1.75 -15.91
CA GLY A 245 13.18 3.17 -16.20
C GLY A 245 12.33 3.41 -17.43
N THR A 246 11.52 4.47 -17.39
CA THR A 246 10.79 4.99 -18.54
C THR A 246 10.89 6.51 -18.60
N ASP A 247 10.64 7.11 -19.76
CA ASP A 247 10.67 8.57 -19.95
C ASP A 247 9.71 9.33 -19.01
N THR A 248 8.63 8.65 -18.63
CA THR A 248 7.62 9.12 -17.67
C THR A 248 8.17 9.07 -16.25
N LEU A 249 8.79 7.96 -15.84
CA LEU A 249 9.27 7.77 -14.47
C LEU A 249 10.56 8.50 -14.15
N ASN A 250 11.49 8.64 -15.11
CA ASN A 250 12.81 9.18 -14.85
C ASN A 250 13.21 10.25 -15.87
N PRO A 251 13.94 11.31 -15.44
CA PRO A 251 14.42 12.35 -16.34
C PRO A 251 15.63 11.91 -17.17
N PHE A 252 16.40 10.90 -16.71
CA PHE A 252 17.57 10.38 -17.39
C PHE A 252 17.39 8.88 -17.68
N GLN A 253 17.70 8.48 -18.91
CA GLN A 253 17.53 7.11 -19.41
C GLN A 253 18.77 6.64 -20.18
N GLY A 254 18.88 5.34 -20.44
CA GLY A 254 19.98 4.76 -21.21
C GLY A 254 21.34 5.09 -20.60
N GLU A 255 22.31 5.47 -21.44
CA GLU A 255 23.67 5.79 -20.97
C GLU A 255 23.73 7.01 -20.06
N ASP A 256 22.81 7.98 -20.21
CA ASP A 256 22.80 9.18 -19.36
C ASP A 256 22.52 8.82 -17.89
N ALA A 257 21.76 7.74 -17.63
CA ALA A 257 21.53 7.25 -16.28
C ALA A 257 22.83 6.77 -15.59
N PHE A 258 23.86 6.35 -16.34
CA PHE A 258 25.16 6.00 -15.76
C PHE A 258 25.89 7.19 -15.16
N ARG A 259 25.67 8.40 -15.69
CA ARG A 259 26.27 9.64 -15.20
C ARG A 259 25.39 10.29 -14.14
N GLU A 260 24.10 10.40 -14.42
CA GLU A 260 23.17 11.21 -13.62
C GLU A 260 22.48 10.42 -12.50
N GLY A 261 22.54 9.08 -12.58
CA GLY A 261 21.73 8.18 -11.78
C GLY A 261 20.32 7.99 -12.34
N LEU A 262 19.75 6.82 -12.09
CA LEU A 262 18.36 6.52 -12.42
C LEU A 262 17.48 7.09 -11.30
N LYS A 263 17.00 8.32 -11.47
CA LYS A 263 16.25 9.10 -10.45
C LYS A 263 14.74 9.08 -10.73
N PRO A 264 13.87 9.04 -9.72
CA PRO A 264 12.46 9.35 -9.94
C PRO A 264 12.31 10.80 -10.41
N ARG A 265 11.33 11.07 -11.29
CA ARG A 265 11.07 12.41 -11.83
C ARG A 265 10.50 13.36 -10.78
N VAL A 266 9.77 12.85 -9.79
CA VAL A 266 9.22 13.61 -8.68
C VAL A 266 9.88 13.18 -7.37
N GLY A 267 10.46 14.14 -6.64
CA GLY A 267 11.21 13.93 -5.39
C GLY A 267 10.34 13.94 -4.12
N THR A 268 9.03 13.72 -4.22
CA THR A 268 8.16 13.58 -3.04
C THR A 268 8.43 12.27 -2.33
N ALA A 269 8.10 12.14 -1.03
CA ALA A 269 8.20 10.90 -0.28
C ALA A 269 7.55 9.73 -1.04
N PRO A 270 8.32 8.81 -1.64
CA PRO A 270 7.71 7.80 -2.48
C PRO A 270 6.94 6.81 -1.61
N TRP A 271 5.63 6.77 -1.82
CA TRP A 271 4.82 5.70 -1.26
C TRP A 271 5.13 4.42 -2.05
N LEU A 272 5.89 3.51 -1.45
CA LEU A 272 6.25 2.24 -2.09
C LEU A 272 5.04 1.38 -2.44
N GLY A 273 3.90 1.59 -1.75
CA GLY A 273 2.63 0.92 -2.05
C GLY A 273 2.08 1.26 -3.43
N LEU A 274 2.40 2.44 -3.99
CA LEU A 274 2.02 2.84 -5.36
C LEU A 274 2.47 1.83 -6.38
N PHE A 275 3.72 1.41 -6.23
CA PHE A 275 4.35 0.51 -7.15
C PHE A 275 3.58 -0.81 -7.15
N LYS A 276 3.33 -1.38 -5.98
CA LYS A 276 2.60 -2.64 -5.89
C LYS A 276 1.16 -2.52 -6.41
N GLU A 277 0.44 -1.47 -6.02
CA GLU A 277 -0.97 -1.34 -6.31
C GLU A 277 -1.25 -0.99 -7.78
N HIS A 278 -0.52 -0.02 -8.33
CA HIS A 278 -0.80 0.50 -9.66
C HIS A 278 0.08 -0.08 -10.77
N VAL A 279 1.24 -0.66 -10.42
CA VAL A 279 2.16 -1.23 -11.41
C VAL A 279 2.05 -2.74 -11.48
N LEU A 280 1.87 -3.42 -10.34
CA LEU A 280 1.94 -4.88 -10.30
C LEU A 280 0.56 -5.55 -10.21
N ASN A 281 -0.38 -4.99 -9.44
CA ASN A 281 -1.68 -5.64 -9.24
C ASN A 281 -2.64 -5.44 -10.43
N LYS A 282 -2.55 -4.31 -11.16
CA LYS A 282 -3.15 -4.06 -12.49
C LYS A 282 -4.69 -4.18 -12.73
N PRO A 283 -5.66 -3.99 -11.79
CA PRO A 283 -7.05 -3.93 -12.25
C PRO A 283 -7.85 -2.82 -11.55
N THR A 284 -7.24 -1.66 -11.32
CA THR A 284 -8.06 -0.48 -10.98
C THR A 284 -8.49 0.19 -12.28
N PRO A 285 -9.76 0.63 -12.43
CA PRO A 285 -10.22 1.38 -13.59
C PRO A 285 -9.30 2.57 -13.93
N SER A 286 -8.67 3.17 -12.93
CA SER A 286 -7.70 4.25 -13.09
C SER A 286 -6.41 3.85 -13.83
N VAL A 287 -5.89 2.63 -13.62
CA VAL A 287 -4.72 2.10 -14.36
C VAL A 287 -5.06 1.89 -15.83
N LEU A 288 -6.29 1.44 -16.12
CA LEU A 288 -6.76 1.24 -17.49
C LEU A 288 -6.97 2.55 -18.25
N GLU A 289 -7.33 3.63 -17.55
CA GLU A 289 -7.58 4.94 -18.15
C GLU A 289 -6.30 5.77 -18.35
N HIS A 290 -5.37 5.72 -17.39
CA HIS A 290 -4.19 6.63 -17.36
C HIS A 290 -2.86 5.94 -17.67
N GLY A 291 -2.82 4.61 -17.67
CA GLY A 291 -1.58 3.82 -17.73
C GLY A 291 -0.84 3.82 -16.39
N TRP A 292 -0.15 2.72 -16.09
CA TRP A 292 0.53 2.53 -14.79
C TRP A 292 1.62 3.57 -14.53
N GLU A 293 2.31 4.04 -15.58
CA GLU A 293 3.43 4.98 -15.47
C GLU A 293 3.01 6.31 -14.86
N ALA A 294 1.86 6.85 -15.30
CA ALA A 294 1.32 8.11 -14.79
C ALA A 294 1.01 8.04 -13.29
N LEU A 295 0.60 6.86 -12.81
CA LEU A 295 0.27 6.61 -11.40
C LEU A 295 1.52 6.35 -10.54
N ALA A 296 2.65 6.03 -11.18
CA ALA A 296 3.92 5.71 -10.53
C ALA A 296 4.97 6.83 -10.62
N VAL A 297 4.68 7.98 -11.25
CA VAL A 297 5.61 9.13 -11.44
C VAL A 297 6.26 9.66 -10.15
N GLY A 298 5.64 9.44 -8.99
CA GLY A 298 6.17 9.80 -7.66
C GLY A 298 6.51 8.60 -6.77
N ALA A 299 6.58 7.40 -7.34
CA ALA A 299 7.02 6.20 -6.64
C ALA A 299 8.55 6.09 -6.65
N ALA A 300 9.06 5.09 -5.90
CA ALA A 300 10.46 4.70 -6.00
C ALA A 300 10.75 4.09 -7.38
N VAL A 301 12.03 4.06 -7.78
CA VAL A 301 12.43 3.36 -9.00
C VAL A 301 12.16 1.86 -8.83
N PRO A 302 11.38 1.23 -9.73
CA PRO A 302 11.08 -0.20 -9.68
C PRO A 302 12.32 -1.07 -9.81
N GLY A 303 12.35 -2.18 -9.08
CA GLY A 303 13.39 -3.20 -9.15
C GLY A 303 12.86 -4.61 -9.05
N PHE A 304 13.54 -5.57 -9.66
CA PHE A 304 13.18 -6.99 -9.64
C PHE A 304 14.40 -7.88 -9.46
N ARG A 305 14.24 -9.00 -8.77
CA ARG A 305 15.26 -10.07 -8.74
C ARG A 305 15.22 -10.96 -9.98
N ALA A 306 14.16 -10.92 -10.78
CA ALA A 306 14.10 -11.62 -12.06
C ALA A 306 14.14 -10.59 -13.20
N LYS A 307 15.06 -10.80 -14.15
CA LYS A 307 15.14 -9.95 -15.35
C LYS A 307 13.85 -9.99 -16.15
N SER A 308 13.21 -11.16 -16.26
CA SER A 308 11.96 -11.36 -16.99
C SER A 308 10.85 -10.43 -16.52
N ASP A 309 10.76 -10.17 -15.22
CA ASP A 309 9.70 -9.35 -14.63
C ASP A 309 9.93 -7.88 -14.97
N ALA A 310 11.19 -7.45 -14.98
CA ALA A 310 11.59 -6.13 -15.46
C ALA A 310 11.30 -5.96 -16.96
N GLU A 311 11.58 -6.99 -17.77
CA GLU A 311 11.33 -7.02 -19.22
C GLU A 311 9.82 -6.98 -19.54
N GLU A 312 9.01 -7.74 -18.80
CA GLU A 312 7.56 -7.71 -18.92
C GLU A 312 7.02 -6.32 -18.60
N LEU A 313 7.46 -5.70 -17.50
CA LEU A 313 7.00 -4.38 -17.11
C LEU A 313 7.30 -3.30 -18.16
N VAL A 314 8.52 -3.25 -18.71
CA VAL A 314 8.86 -2.27 -19.76
C VAL A 314 8.12 -2.53 -21.07
N SER A 315 7.78 -3.80 -21.38
CA SER A 315 7.04 -4.13 -22.59
C SER A 315 5.62 -3.55 -22.59
N GLU A 316 5.06 -3.29 -21.41
CA GLU A 316 3.73 -2.71 -21.22
C GLU A 316 3.75 -1.18 -21.06
N ALA A 317 4.94 -0.59 -20.92
CA ALA A 317 5.09 0.86 -20.88
C ALA A 317 4.66 1.47 -22.23
N LYS A 318 4.07 2.67 -22.17
CA LYS A 318 3.45 3.33 -23.33
C LYS A 318 4.43 3.54 -24.48
N ALA A 319 5.70 3.80 -24.17
CA ALA A 319 6.77 4.03 -25.14
C ALA A 319 7.86 2.95 -25.09
N GLY A 320 7.64 1.83 -24.38
CA GLY A 320 8.72 0.93 -23.99
C GLY A 320 9.55 1.53 -22.83
N GLY A 321 10.75 0.98 -22.62
CA GLY A 321 11.57 1.43 -21.50
C GLY A 321 12.97 0.82 -21.47
N TRP A 322 13.64 1.02 -20.34
CA TRP A 322 14.99 0.56 -20.10
C TRP A 322 15.03 -0.37 -18.89
N VAL A 323 15.78 -1.47 -19.03
CA VAL A 323 16.11 -2.38 -17.94
C VAL A 323 17.60 -2.24 -17.63
N TYR A 324 17.89 -1.98 -16.36
CA TYR A 324 19.25 -1.76 -15.87
C TYR A 324 19.67 -2.89 -14.96
N GLN A 325 20.70 -3.64 -15.32
CA GLN A 325 21.30 -4.58 -14.37
C GLN A 325 22.04 -3.80 -13.29
N LEU A 326 21.85 -4.18 -12.03
CA LEU A 326 22.45 -3.51 -10.89
C LEU A 326 23.64 -4.29 -10.33
N LEU A 327 24.57 -3.56 -9.71
CA LEU A 327 25.58 -4.13 -8.83
C LEU A 327 24.87 -4.77 -7.61
N ASP A 328 25.41 -5.86 -7.10
CA ASP A 328 24.84 -6.61 -5.97
C ASP A 328 24.78 -5.81 -4.65
N THR A 329 25.60 -4.77 -4.53
CA THR A 329 25.55 -3.80 -3.42
C THR A 329 24.47 -2.72 -3.57
N ALA A 330 23.66 -2.76 -4.65
CA ALA A 330 22.53 -1.85 -4.82
C ALA A 330 21.33 -2.33 -3.99
N HIS A 331 21.34 -1.93 -2.71
CA HIS A 331 20.30 -2.30 -1.74
C HIS A 331 19.02 -1.49 -1.93
N GLY A 332 17.87 -2.11 -1.67
CA GLY A 332 16.55 -1.49 -1.85
C GLY A 332 15.54 -2.00 -0.83
N PHE A 333 14.30 -1.56 -0.96
CA PHE A 333 13.19 -1.95 -0.08
C PHE A 333 12.34 -3.04 -0.71
N ARG A 334 11.91 -4.04 0.06
CA ARG A 334 10.97 -5.09 -0.36
C ARG A 334 9.58 -4.52 -0.60
N THR A 335 9.18 -4.41 -1.86
CA THR A 335 7.82 -3.97 -2.23
C THR A 335 6.85 -5.13 -2.32
N ASP A 336 7.34 -6.35 -2.50
CA ASP A 336 6.55 -7.58 -2.55
C ASP A 336 5.84 -7.93 -1.25
N LEU A 337 6.29 -7.35 -0.13
CA LEU A 337 5.67 -7.51 1.18
C LEU A 337 4.56 -6.49 1.46
N LEU A 338 4.38 -5.47 0.62
CA LEU A 338 3.47 -4.36 0.89
C LEU A 338 1.98 -4.73 0.79
N ASN A 339 1.65 -5.85 0.13
CA ASN A 339 0.27 -6.27 -0.12
C ASN A 339 -0.06 -7.67 0.40
N LYS A 340 0.84 -8.35 1.12
CA LYS A 340 0.56 -9.72 1.56
C LYS A 340 -0.46 -9.72 2.69
N PRO A 341 -1.68 -10.25 2.48
CA PRO A 341 -2.53 -10.64 3.60
C PRO A 341 -1.71 -11.64 4.41
N THR A 342 -1.84 -11.57 5.72
CA THR A 342 -1.16 -12.39 6.76
C THR A 342 -1.19 -13.91 6.58
N LYS A 343 -1.67 -14.46 5.46
CA LYS A 343 -1.84 -15.89 5.17
C LYS A 343 -0.92 -16.44 4.08
N GLU A 344 -0.25 -15.60 3.29
CA GLU A 344 0.80 -16.10 2.39
C GLU A 344 2.14 -16.06 3.10
N THR A 345 2.88 -17.18 3.04
CA THR A 345 4.30 -17.17 3.39
C THR A 345 4.99 -16.12 2.52
N ALA A 346 5.61 -15.13 3.15
CA ALA A 346 6.52 -14.24 2.47
C ALA A 346 7.60 -15.10 1.78
N PRO A 347 7.93 -14.84 0.50
CA PRO A 347 9.04 -15.54 -0.11
C PRO A 347 10.30 -15.19 0.70
N ALA A 348 11.10 -16.22 0.99
CA ALA A 348 12.32 -16.08 1.78
C ALA A 348 13.22 -15.01 1.18
N GLU A 349 13.39 -15.06 -0.14
CA GLU A 349 14.08 -14.05 -0.93
C GLU A 349 13.12 -12.94 -1.39
N PRO A 350 13.59 -11.69 -1.51
CA PRO A 350 12.83 -10.63 -2.16
C PRO A 350 12.62 -10.96 -3.63
N VAL A 351 11.43 -10.66 -4.17
CA VAL A 351 11.18 -10.75 -5.63
C VAL A 351 11.07 -9.37 -6.27
N GLU A 352 10.52 -8.39 -5.55
CA GLU A 352 10.30 -7.03 -6.01
C GLU A 352 10.95 -6.03 -5.04
N LEU A 353 11.58 -5.02 -5.61
CA LEU A 353 12.35 -4.00 -4.91
C LEU A 353 11.89 -2.60 -5.32
N GLY A 354 12.05 -1.65 -4.40
CA GLY A 354 11.88 -0.22 -4.65
C GLY A 354 13.10 0.56 -4.21
N TYR A 355 13.62 1.42 -5.08
CA TYR A 355 14.77 2.29 -4.81
C TYR A 355 14.33 3.74 -4.58
N VAL A 356 14.18 4.11 -3.30
CA VAL A 356 13.80 5.46 -2.87
C VAL A 356 14.90 6.46 -3.20
N GLY A 357 14.56 7.55 -3.91
CA GLY A 357 15.55 8.49 -4.45
C GLY A 357 16.35 7.93 -5.63
N GLY A 358 16.00 6.73 -6.12
CA GLY A 358 16.61 6.12 -7.29
C GLY A 358 17.92 5.37 -7.01
N VAL A 359 18.65 5.08 -8.07
CA VAL A 359 19.91 4.29 -8.03
C VAL A 359 21.04 5.10 -8.66
N ARG A 360 22.16 5.25 -7.94
CA ARG A 360 23.35 5.93 -8.45
C ARG A 360 23.85 5.30 -9.73
N GLY A 361 24.31 6.12 -10.65
CA GLY A 361 24.78 5.67 -11.96
C GLY A 361 25.92 4.65 -11.88
N GLY A 362 26.84 4.81 -10.92
CA GLY A 362 27.93 3.84 -10.67
C GLY A 362 27.48 2.44 -10.24
N LEU A 363 26.22 2.28 -9.81
CA LEU A 363 25.64 0.99 -9.44
C LEU A 363 24.87 0.33 -10.59
N LEU A 364 24.71 1.02 -11.72
CA LEU A 364 24.12 0.47 -12.93
C LEU A 364 25.22 -0.21 -13.75
N LEU A 365 25.11 -1.50 -14.05
CA LEU A 365 26.10 -2.26 -14.82
C LEU A 365 25.83 -2.20 -16.32
N THR A 366 24.56 -2.32 -16.69
CA THR A 366 24.10 -2.30 -18.08
C THR A 366 22.81 -1.50 -18.18
N ALA A 367 22.49 -1.04 -19.39
CA ALA A 367 21.23 -0.41 -19.73
C ALA A 367 20.77 -0.99 -21.07
N CYS A 368 19.65 -1.72 -21.08
CA CYS A 368 19.08 -2.29 -22.30
C CYS A 368 17.71 -1.68 -22.57
N HIS A 369 17.50 -1.18 -23.79
CA HIS A 369 16.25 -0.63 -24.25
C HIS A 369 15.33 -1.73 -24.79
N TYR A 370 14.05 -1.64 -24.46
CA TYR A 370 13.00 -2.56 -24.87
C TYR A 370 11.88 -1.74 -25.50
N PRO A 371 11.61 -1.92 -26.81
CA PRO A 371 10.51 -1.26 -27.48
C PRO A 371 9.15 -1.62 -26.88
N GLN A 372 8.16 -0.74 -27.08
CA GLN A 372 6.77 -1.02 -26.72
C GLN A 372 6.31 -2.39 -27.24
N GLY A 373 5.72 -3.20 -26.36
CA GLY A 373 5.21 -4.53 -26.67
C GLY A 373 6.29 -5.60 -26.89
N SER A 374 7.56 -5.30 -26.62
CA SER A 374 8.68 -6.23 -26.81
C SER A 374 9.36 -6.56 -25.48
N THR A 375 9.59 -7.85 -25.25
CA THR A 375 10.51 -8.36 -24.21
C THR A 375 11.90 -8.66 -24.78
N VAL A 376 12.17 -8.26 -26.02
CA VAL A 376 13.48 -8.36 -26.66
C VAL A 376 14.10 -6.97 -26.78
N SER A 377 15.32 -6.82 -26.27
CA SER A 377 16.05 -5.56 -26.37
C SER A 377 16.55 -5.31 -27.79
N ASP A 378 16.42 -4.08 -28.28
CA ASP A 378 16.99 -3.63 -29.55
C ASP A 378 18.34 -2.91 -29.39
N GLN A 379 18.65 -2.46 -28.16
CA GLN A 379 19.88 -1.75 -27.84
C GLN A 379 20.33 -2.07 -26.41
N CYS A 380 21.64 -2.24 -26.21
CA CYS A 380 22.23 -2.42 -24.88
C CYS A 380 23.57 -1.71 -24.76
N PHE A 381 23.78 -1.08 -23.61
CA PHE A 381 25.00 -0.39 -23.25
C PHE A 381 25.60 -0.98 -21.97
N LYS A 382 26.92 -0.91 -21.86
CA LYS A 382 27.66 -1.25 -20.64
C LYS A 382 28.11 0.03 -19.96
N ASN A 383 27.99 0.09 -18.65
CA ASN A 383 28.52 1.23 -17.91
C ASN A 383 30.06 1.23 -18.00
N PRO A 384 30.68 2.32 -18.48
CA PRO A 384 32.14 2.42 -18.55
C PRO A 384 32.81 2.57 -17.18
N HIS A 385 32.06 2.95 -16.13
CA HIS A 385 32.59 3.29 -14.80
C HIS A 385 31.80 2.66 -13.64
N PRO A 386 31.59 1.33 -13.62
CA PRO A 386 30.89 0.67 -12.52
C PRO A 386 31.68 0.80 -11.21
N GLY A 387 30.96 0.93 -10.09
CA GLY A 387 31.54 1.07 -8.75
C GLY A 387 32.16 2.44 -8.44
N THR A 388 32.18 3.37 -9.39
CA THR A 388 32.62 4.75 -9.11
C THR A 388 31.43 5.59 -8.69
N ASN A 389 31.54 6.29 -7.55
CA ASN A 389 30.61 7.37 -7.26
C ASN A 389 30.82 8.42 -8.35
N ALA A 390 29.84 8.61 -9.24
CA ALA A 390 29.84 9.77 -10.13
C ALA A 390 30.11 10.98 -9.26
N THR A 391 31.29 11.57 -9.44
CA THR A 391 31.78 12.65 -8.61
C THR A 391 30.78 13.78 -8.73
N THR A 392 30.50 14.43 -7.61
CA THR A 392 29.73 15.66 -7.47
C THR A 392 30.06 16.64 -8.60
N ASN A 393 29.34 16.55 -9.71
CA ASN A 393 29.32 17.60 -10.70
C ASN A 393 28.38 18.66 -10.15
N THR A 394 28.99 19.73 -9.69
CA THR A 394 28.36 21.03 -9.48
C THR A 394 27.75 21.48 -10.82
N HIS A 395 26.52 21.03 -11.11
CA HIS A 395 25.73 21.62 -12.18
C HIS A 395 24.85 22.72 -11.60
N VAL A 396 25.29 23.94 -11.92
CA VAL A 396 24.47 25.12 -12.19
C VAL A 396 23.06 24.69 -12.59
N VAL A 397 22.09 25.07 -11.76
CA VAL A 397 20.67 24.98 -12.06
C VAL A 397 20.44 25.74 -13.37
N ALA A 398 20.17 25.03 -14.46
CA ALA A 398 19.52 25.64 -15.60
C ALA A 398 18.12 26.08 -15.14
N PRO A 399 17.74 27.36 -15.34
CA PRO A 399 16.45 27.83 -14.88
C PRO A 399 15.33 27.05 -15.57
N LEU A 400 14.37 26.57 -14.79
CA LEU A 400 13.11 26.01 -15.26
C LEU A 400 12.43 27.02 -16.19
N ASP A 401 12.02 26.55 -17.36
CA ASP A 401 11.25 27.30 -18.33
C ASP A 401 9.89 27.68 -17.70
N PRO A 402 9.53 28.98 -17.59
CA PRO A 402 8.38 29.44 -16.79
C PRO A 402 6.99 29.12 -17.39
N VAL A 403 6.89 28.19 -18.34
CA VAL A 403 5.66 27.91 -19.09
C VAL A 403 4.79 26.81 -18.44
N LEU A 404 5.30 26.05 -17.47
CA LEU A 404 4.52 24.99 -16.79
C LEU A 404 3.96 25.40 -15.40
N ALA A 405 3.94 26.70 -15.09
CA ALA A 405 3.33 27.23 -13.86
C ALA A 405 2.21 28.25 -14.17
N ARG A 406 1.21 27.83 -14.95
CA ARG A 406 -0.11 28.49 -15.03
C ARG A 406 -1.23 27.49 -15.03
#